data_AF-A0A7R9MT46-F1
#
_entry.id   AF-A0A7R9MT46-F1
#
_cell.length_a   1.000
_cell.length_b   1.000
_cell.length_c   1.000
_cell.angle_alpha   90.00
_cell.angle_beta   90.00
_cell.angle_gamma   90.00
#
_symmetry.space_group_name_H-M   'P 1'
#
loop_
_entity.id
_entity.type
_entity.pdbx_description
1 polymer ?
#
loop_
_entity_poly.entity_id
_entity_poly.type
_entity_poly.pdbx_seq_one_letter_code
_entity_poly.pdbx_strand_id
1 'polypeptide(L)'
;MKNNTRLNRGGFLIDKPGGKYYKAFAHYLVKFLDAYKANGVPIWGLTMENEPLHSDPNYSFNSLGFTAELQRDFIKQDLGPILEEAGYGVNTTKLMIFDDNINQLLQWAQTILADRDAAKYISGT
;
A
#
# COMPACT_ATOMS: atom_id res chain seq x y z
N MET A 1 3.67 -13.38 5.21
CA MET A 1 2.35 -12.72 5.30
C MET A 1 1.44 -13.02 4.11
N LYS A 2 1.93 -13.67 3.05
CA LYS A 2 1.17 -13.97 1.83
C LYS A 2 0.48 -15.32 1.88
N ASN A 3 -0.69 -15.41 1.26
CA ASN A 3 -1.50 -16.63 1.19
C ASN A 3 -0.84 -17.78 0.38
N ASN A 4 0.04 -17.44 -0.57
CA ASN A 4 0.77 -18.41 -1.38
C ASN A 4 2.13 -18.80 -0.79
N THR A 5 2.52 -18.21 0.35
CA THR A 5 3.81 -18.43 1.04
C THR A 5 5.07 -18.22 0.17
N ARG A 6 4.95 -17.47 -0.94
CA ARG A 6 6.04 -17.22 -1.90
C ARG A 6 6.21 -15.72 -2.16
N LEU A 7 7.44 -15.31 -2.45
CA LEU A 7 7.72 -13.92 -2.82
C LEU A 7 7.17 -13.58 -4.21
N ASN A 8 7.29 -14.52 -5.15
CA ASN A 8 6.76 -14.43 -6.52
C ASN A 8 5.46 -15.23 -6.67
N ARG A 9 5.01 -15.41 -7.93
CA ARG A 9 3.77 -16.13 -8.28
C ARG A 9 2.53 -15.48 -7.69
N GLY A 10 2.51 -14.15 -7.71
CA GLY A 10 1.37 -13.34 -7.27
C GLY A 10 1.00 -13.58 -5.81
N GLY A 11 -0.30 -13.73 -5.53
CA GLY A 11 -0.82 -13.95 -4.19
C GLY A 11 -1.05 -12.65 -3.41
N PHE A 12 -1.84 -12.76 -2.35
CA PHE A 12 -2.36 -11.63 -1.56
C PHE A 12 -1.88 -11.72 -0.12
N LEU A 13 -1.99 -10.62 0.64
CA LEU A 13 -1.91 -10.69 2.09
C LEU A 13 -3.01 -11.62 2.63
N ILE A 14 -2.71 -12.34 3.71
CA ILE A 14 -3.68 -13.22 4.36
C ILE A 14 -4.77 -12.39 5.04
N ASP A 15 -6.00 -12.91 5.03
CA ASP A 15 -7.22 -12.32 5.58
C ASP A 15 -7.72 -11.08 4.80
N LYS A 16 -7.94 -9.97 5.50
CA LYS A 16 -8.53 -8.73 4.97
C LYS A 16 -7.99 -7.50 5.73
N PRO A 17 -8.15 -6.28 5.18
CA PRO A 17 -7.88 -5.04 5.91
C PRO A 17 -8.49 -5.01 7.31
N GLY A 18 -7.80 -4.40 8.26
CA GLY A 18 -8.05 -4.46 9.70
C GLY A 18 -7.47 -5.70 10.39
N GLY A 19 -7.09 -6.73 9.62
CA GLY A 19 -6.50 -7.98 10.11
C GLY A 19 -5.03 -7.87 10.48
N LYS A 20 -4.54 -8.88 11.23
CA LYS A 20 -3.17 -8.88 11.77
C LYS A 20 -2.07 -8.75 10.71
N TYR A 21 -2.27 -9.33 9.52
CA TYR A 21 -1.26 -9.29 8.45
C TYR A 21 -1.22 -7.96 7.70
N TYR A 22 -2.36 -7.30 7.53
CA TYR A 22 -2.43 -5.95 6.97
C TYR A 22 -1.80 -4.93 7.92
N LYS A 23 -2.13 -5.00 9.22
CA LYS A 23 -1.46 -4.17 10.26
C LYS A 23 0.05 -4.41 10.32
N ALA A 24 0.48 -5.66 10.28
CA ALA A 24 1.90 -6.00 10.27
C ALA A 24 2.61 -5.41 9.03
N PHE A 25 1.96 -5.39 7.86
CA PHE A 25 2.50 -4.78 6.66
C PHE A 25 2.57 -3.25 6.75
N ALA A 26 1.55 -2.58 7.30
CA ALA A 26 1.60 -1.15 7.56
C ALA A 26 2.75 -0.76 8.53
N HIS A 27 2.91 -1.52 9.63
CA HIS A 27 4.04 -1.31 10.55
C HIS A 27 5.40 -1.61 9.91
N TYR A 28 5.47 -2.52 8.94
CA TYR A 28 6.69 -2.75 8.18
C TYR A 28 7.08 -1.50 7.38
N LEU A 29 6.12 -0.82 6.74
CA LEU A 29 6.38 0.44 6.02
C LEU A 29 6.82 1.56 6.97
N VAL A 30 6.23 1.67 8.16
CA VAL A 30 6.71 2.60 9.21
C VAL A 30 8.17 2.31 9.57
N LYS A 31 8.52 1.05 9.83
CA LYS A 31 9.91 0.67 10.17
C LYS A 31 10.89 0.98 9.04
N PHE A 32 10.46 0.85 7.79
CA PHE A 32 11.25 1.26 6.64
C PHE A 32 11.53 2.77 6.66
N LEU A 33 10.49 3.59 6.86
CA LEU A 33 10.63 5.05 6.94
C LEU A 33 11.51 5.48 8.11
N ASP A 34 11.31 4.88 9.29
CA ASP A 34 12.12 5.14 10.49
C ASP A 34 13.60 4.81 10.26
N ALA A 35 13.88 3.65 9.66
CA ALA A 35 15.25 3.22 9.41
C ALA A 35 15.99 4.18 8.45
N TYR A 36 15.32 4.62 7.39
CA TYR A 36 15.90 5.58 6.44
C TYR A 36 16.09 6.97 7.08
N LYS A 37 15.09 7.45 7.82
CA LYS A 37 15.17 8.71 8.57
C LYS A 37 16.32 8.71 9.57
N ALA A 38 16.53 7.61 10.30
CA ALA A 38 17.62 7.45 11.25
C ALA A 38 19.02 7.52 10.61
N ASN A 39 19.11 7.20 9.31
CA ASN A 39 20.34 7.32 8.52
C ASN A 39 20.42 8.65 7.75
N GLY A 40 19.61 9.64 8.11
CA GLY A 40 19.62 10.97 7.48
C GLY A 40 19.00 11.03 6.09
N VAL A 41 18.23 10.01 5.71
CA VAL A 41 17.55 9.92 4.40
C VAL A 41 16.03 10.00 4.62
N PRO A 42 15.44 11.20 4.76
CA PRO A 42 14.00 11.33 4.86
C PRO A 42 13.34 10.97 3.52
N ILE A 43 12.34 10.08 3.56
CA ILE A 43 11.59 9.67 2.38
C ILE A 43 10.46 10.66 2.11
N TRP A 44 10.47 11.29 0.93
CA TRP A 44 9.45 12.25 0.50
C TRP A 44 8.08 11.60 0.28
N GLY A 45 8.05 10.37 -0.24
CA GLY A 45 6.82 9.64 -0.51
C GLY A 45 7.06 8.16 -0.80
N LEU A 46 5.98 7.39 -0.73
CA LEU A 46 5.93 5.98 -1.07
C LEU A 46 4.65 5.65 -1.84
N THR A 47 4.71 4.57 -2.59
CA THR A 47 3.53 3.89 -3.13
C THR A 47 3.15 2.74 -2.19
N MET A 48 1.87 2.35 -2.18
CA MET A 48 1.40 1.27 -1.30
C MET A 48 2.03 -0.08 -1.67
N GLU A 49 2.12 -0.36 -2.96
CA GLU A 49 2.68 -1.56 -3.56
C GLU A 49 3.04 -1.24 -5.01
N ASN A 50 4.17 -1.76 -5.48
CA ASN A 50 4.54 -1.72 -6.89
C ASN A 50 3.66 -2.68 -7.70
N GLU A 51 3.01 -2.18 -8.75
CA GLU A 51 2.22 -2.96 -9.70
C GLU A 51 1.25 -3.99 -9.06
N PRO A 52 0.27 -3.53 -8.26
CA PRO A 52 -0.64 -4.38 -7.50
C PRO A 52 -1.50 -5.33 -8.35
N LEU A 53 -1.61 -5.10 -9.66
CA LEU A 53 -2.36 -5.97 -10.57
C LEU A 53 -1.65 -7.32 -10.79
N HIS A 54 -0.35 -7.41 -10.52
CA HIS A 54 0.46 -8.61 -10.77
C HIS A 54 0.28 -9.70 -9.71
N SER A 55 -0.95 -10.20 -9.62
CA SER A 55 -1.35 -11.31 -8.72
C SER A 55 -1.33 -12.69 -9.37
N ASP A 56 -0.84 -12.79 -10.62
CA ASP A 56 -0.84 -14.02 -11.42
C ASP A 56 0.21 -15.07 -10.92
N PRO A 57 -0.14 -16.37 -10.88
CA PRO A 57 0.77 -17.45 -10.46
C PRO A 57 2.02 -17.67 -11.32
N ASN A 58 2.08 -17.10 -12.54
CA ASN A 58 3.21 -17.18 -13.45
C ASN A 58 4.14 -15.97 -13.34
N TYR A 59 3.78 -14.96 -12.54
CA TYR A 59 4.63 -13.80 -12.34
C TYR A 59 5.94 -14.23 -11.66
N SER A 60 7.06 -13.97 -12.34
CA SER A 60 8.33 -14.66 -12.09
C SER A 60 9.13 -14.06 -10.93
N PHE A 61 8.88 -12.80 -10.58
CA PHE A 61 9.57 -12.07 -9.52
C PHE A 61 8.61 -11.58 -8.43
N ASN A 62 9.16 -10.87 -7.45
CA ASN A 62 8.44 -10.39 -6.27
C ASN A 62 7.21 -9.58 -6.68
N SER A 63 6.08 -9.91 -6.06
CA SER A 63 4.78 -9.27 -6.32
C SER A 63 3.90 -9.39 -5.10
N LEU A 64 2.98 -8.47 -4.91
CA LEU A 64 1.89 -8.61 -3.95
C LEU A 64 0.59 -8.08 -4.57
N GLY A 65 -0.38 -8.97 -4.72
CA GLY A 65 -1.64 -8.64 -5.36
C GLY A 65 -2.53 -7.77 -4.48
N PHE A 66 -3.15 -6.77 -5.09
CA PHE A 66 -4.28 -6.03 -4.53
C PHE A 66 -5.35 -5.79 -5.61
N THR A 67 -6.60 -5.62 -5.19
CA THR A 67 -7.61 -4.94 -6.00
C THR A 67 -7.72 -3.48 -5.55
N ALA A 68 -8.38 -2.63 -6.34
CA ALA A 68 -8.61 -1.23 -5.96
C ALA A 68 -9.37 -1.12 -4.61
N GLU A 69 -10.34 -2.00 -4.37
CA GLU A 69 -11.10 -2.06 -3.11
C GLU A 69 -10.21 -2.51 -1.94
N LEU A 70 -9.34 -3.50 -2.15
CA LEU A 70 -8.40 -3.93 -1.12
C LEU A 70 -7.38 -2.83 -0.78
N GLN A 71 -6.87 -2.11 -1.78
CA GLN A 71 -5.97 -0.97 -1.54
C GLN A 71 -6.72 0.15 -0.80
N ARG A 72 -7.94 0.51 -1.22
CA ARG A 72 -8.80 1.47 -0.50
C ARG A 72 -8.99 1.09 0.96
N ASP A 73 -9.41 -0.14 1.19
CA ASP A 73 -9.76 -0.62 2.53
C ASP A 73 -8.52 -0.76 3.41
N PHE A 74 -7.38 -1.18 2.85
CA PHE A 74 -6.10 -1.17 3.56
C PHE A 74 -5.66 0.24 3.96
N ILE A 75 -5.79 1.21 3.05
CA ILE A 75 -5.43 2.61 3.32
C ILE A 75 -6.28 3.18 4.45
N LYS A 76 -7.61 3.04 4.40
CA LYS A 76 -8.47 3.65 5.42
C LYS A 76 -8.46 2.92 6.77
N GLN A 77 -8.24 1.60 6.79
CA GLN A 77 -8.34 0.80 8.01
C GLN A 77 -7.00 0.61 8.72
N ASP A 78 -5.88 0.58 7.98
CA ASP A 78 -4.56 0.26 8.54
C ASP A 78 -3.49 1.27 8.13
N LEU A 79 -3.13 1.35 6.84
CA LEU A 79 -1.92 2.07 6.40
C LEU A 79 -1.97 3.56 6.71
N GLY A 80 -3.07 4.23 6.35
CA GLY A 80 -3.24 5.67 6.58
C GLY A 80 -3.15 6.05 8.06
N PRO A 81 -4.01 5.48 8.93
CA PRO A 81 -3.95 5.73 10.37
C PRO A 81 -2.58 5.41 11.00
N ILE A 82 -1.96 4.29 10.63
CA ILE A 82 -0.66 3.86 11.19
C ILE A 82 0.48 4.78 10.74
N LEU A 83 0.48 5.26 9.49
CA LEU A 83 1.44 6.25 9.02
C LEU A 83 1.26 7.58 9.75
N GLU A 84 0.01 8.05 9.90
CA GLU A 84 -0.29 9.30 10.60
C GLU A 84 0.13 9.25 12.07
N GLU A 85 -0.18 8.16 12.79
CA GLU A 85 0.24 7.93 14.17
C GLU A 85 1.77 7.90 14.33
N ALA A 86 2.48 7.35 13.34
CA ALA A 86 3.94 7.32 13.30
C ALA A 86 4.59 8.65 12.87
N GLY A 87 3.79 9.67 12.54
CA GLY A 87 4.29 10.99 12.12
C GLY A 87 4.66 11.08 10.63
N TYR A 88 4.14 10.17 9.80
CA TYR A 88 4.33 10.10 8.34
C TYR A 88 3.04 10.40 7.54
N GLY A 89 2.16 11.26 8.06
CA GLY A 89 0.94 11.68 7.37
C GLY A 89 1.19 12.52 6.11
N VAL A 90 0.12 12.88 5.38
CA VAL A 90 0.16 13.54 4.06
C VAL A 90 0.97 14.84 3.98
N ASN A 91 1.20 15.51 5.10
CA ASN A 91 2.00 16.74 5.17
C ASN A 91 3.52 16.48 5.27
N THR A 92 3.91 15.24 5.55
CA THR A 92 5.30 14.83 5.81
C THR A 92 5.81 13.80 4.82
N THR A 93 5.00 12.79 4.51
CA THR A 93 5.32 11.73 3.57
C THR A 93 4.12 11.50 2.66
N LYS A 94 4.33 11.61 1.35
CA LYS A 94 3.27 11.46 0.34
C LYS A 94 2.96 9.99 0.12
N LEU A 95 1.68 9.61 0.25
CA LEU A 95 1.21 8.28 -0.11
C LEU A 95 0.55 8.35 -1.50
N MET A 96 1.10 7.61 -2.45
CA MET A 96 0.57 7.47 -3.81
C MET A 96 -0.11 6.11 -3.97
N ILE A 97 -1.19 6.07 -4.74
CA ILE A 97 -1.97 4.86 -5.03
C ILE A 97 -1.69 4.33 -6.43
N PHE A 98 -2.16 3.12 -6.70
CA PHE A 98 -2.01 2.41 -7.97
C PHE A 98 -0.58 1.97 -8.32
N ASP A 99 0.34 2.87 -8.71
CA ASP A 99 1.73 2.54 -9.10
C ASP A 99 1.84 1.41 -10.14
N ASP A 100 1.05 1.52 -11.21
CA ASP A 100 0.96 0.55 -12.29
C ASP A 100 0.59 1.26 -13.62
N ASN A 101 0.36 0.47 -14.66
CA ASN A 101 0.17 0.91 -16.03
C ASN A 101 -1.13 1.71 -16.26
N ILE A 102 -1.04 2.77 -17.08
CA ILE A 102 -2.10 3.77 -17.30
C ILE A 102 -3.48 3.21 -17.67
N ASN A 103 -3.55 2.01 -18.25
CA ASN A 103 -4.79 1.37 -18.68
C ASN A 103 -5.84 1.22 -17.57
N GLN A 104 -5.42 0.99 -16.32
CA GLN A 104 -6.34 0.81 -15.19
C GLN A 104 -6.36 2.01 -14.24
N LEU A 105 -5.55 3.04 -14.51
CA LEU A 105 -5.36 4.20 -13.64
C LEU A 105 -6.67 4.89 -13.27
N LEU A 106 -7.51 5.18 -14.27
CA LEU A 106 -8.74 5.93 -14.04
C LEU A 106 -9.74 5.16 -13.16
N GLN A 107 -9.97 3.88 -13.46
CA GLN A 107 -10.87 3.04 -12.68
C GLN A 107 -10.36 2.85 -11.25
N TRP A 108 -9.04 2.66 -11.10
CA TRP A 108 -8.40 2.49 -9.81
C TRP A 108 -8.52 3.75 -8.94
N ALA A 109 -8.17 4.91 -9.51
CA ALA A 109 -8.30 6.20 -8.85
C ALA A 109 -9.76 6.49 -8.46
N GLN A 110 -10.73 6.24 -9.34
CA GLN A 110 -12.15 6.43 -9.04
C GLN A 110 -12.61 5.57 -7.86
N THR A 111 -12.21 4.30 -7.83
CA THR A 111 -12.62 3.36 -6.78
C THR A 111 -12.11 3.78 -5.40
N ILE A 112 -10.88 4.28 -5.34
CA ILE A 112 -10.24 4.66 -4.07
C ILE A 112 -10.63 6.08 -3.65
N LEU A 113 -10.54 7.05 -4.55
CA LEU A 113 -10.75 8.47 -4.22
C LEU A 113 -12.22 8.83 -4.00
N ALA A 114 -13.17 7.99 -4.43
CA ALA A 114 -14.59 8.15 -4.10
C ALA A 114 -14.89 7.90 -2.61
N ASP A 115 -14.02 7.16 -1.90
CA ASP A 115 -14.15 6.92 -0.47
C ASP A 115 -13.35 7.95 0.34
N ARG A 116 -14.05 8.86 1.01
CA ARG A 116 -13.42 9.96 1.77
C ARG A 116 -12.55 9.48 2.93
N ASP A 117 -12.83 8.32 3.50
CA ASP A 117 -12.04 7.77 4.60
C ASP A 117 -10.68 7.25 4.12
N ALA A 118 -10.58 6.82 2.85
CA ALA A 118 -9.31 6.53 2.21
C ALA A 118 -8.65 7.79 1.64
N ALA A 119 -9.42 8.62 0.91
CA ALA A 119 -8.92 9.77 0.16
C ALA A 119 -8.15 10.78 1.01
N LYS A 120 -8.54 10.97 2.28
CA LYS A 120 -7.86 11.88 3.22
C LYS A 120 -6.38 11.52 3.47
N TYR A 121 -5.97 10.28 3.21
CA TYR A 121 -4.60 9.81 3.38
C TYR A 121 -3.77 9.83 2.09
N ILE A 122 -4.37 10.16 0.95
CA ILE A 122 -3.75 9.98 -0.37
C ILE A 122 -3.30 11.33 -0.92
N SER A 123 -2.08 11.35 -1.48
CA SER A 123 -1.46 12.54 -2.06
C SER A 123 -1.43 12.54 -3.60
N GLY A 124 -1.66 11.40 -4.24
CA GLY A 124 -1.64 11.28 -5.70
C GLY A 124 -1.79 9.84 -6.20
N THR A 125 -1.66 9.68 -7.51
CA THR A 125 -1.59 8.40 -8.24
C THR A 125 -0.27 8.32 -8.98
#